data_AF-A0A7C5CIV7-F1
#
_entry.id   AF-A0A7C5CIV7-F1
#
_cell.length_a   1.000
_cell.length_b   1.000
_cell.length_c   1.000
_cell.angle_alpha   90.00
_cell.angle_beta   90.00
_cell.angle_gamma   90.00
#
_symmetry.space_group_name_H-M   'P 1'
#
loop_
_entity.id
_entity.type
_entity.pdbx_description
1 polymer ?
#
loop_
_entity_poly.entity_id
_entity_poly.type
_entity_poly.pdbx_seq_one_letter_code
_entity_poly.pdbx_strand_id
1 'polypeptide(L)'
;MEELQRSISIDPEKCTGCGACALKCPREAIRIQDEGFLRRLIFDPQKCDFCLGIPICVSICPENAIEPIERPLNSEAQVLEFEIMPCAECGKPTGI
;
A
#
# COMPACT_ATOMS: atom_id res chain seq x y z
N MET A 1 -17.32 -1.99 23.57
CA MET A 1 -17.53 -2.92 22.45
C MET A 1 -16.70 -2.34 21.32
N GLU A 2 -15.63 -3.03 20.94
CA GLU A 2 -14.76 -2.52 19.87
C GLU A 2 -15.43 -2.85 18.55
N GLU A 3 -15.73 -1.83 17.75
CA GLU A 3 -16.36 -2.02 16.46
C GLU A 3 -15.28 -2.41 15.44
N LEU A 4 -15.45 -3.56 14.77
CA LEU A 4 -14.52 -4.10 13.78
C LEU A 4 -14.99 -3.76 12.36
N GLN A 5 -14.04 -3.51 11.45
CA GLN A 5 -14.27 -3.36 10.02
C GLN A 5 -13.39 -4.29 9.20
N ARG A 6 -13.88 -4.66 8.01
CA ARG A 6 -13.10 -5.42 7.02
C ARG A 6 -12.08 -4.50 6.36
N SER A 7 -10.85 -4.95 6.29
CA SER A 7 -9.71 -4.18 5.79
C SER A 7 -8.70 -5.13 5.15
N ILE A 8 -7.56 -4.58 4.75
CA ILE A 8 -6.37 -5.35 4.40
C ILE A 8 -5.25 -5.12 5.43
N SER A 9 -4.28 -6.01 5.42
CA SER A 9 -2.95 -5.87 6.02
C SER A 9 -1.92 -5.87 4.89
N ILE A 10 -0.85 -5.10 5.04
CA ILE A 10 0.28 -5.09 4.10
C ILE A 10 1.51 -5.59 4.86
N ASP A 11 2.08 -6.70 4.40
CA ASP A 11 3.31 -7.30 4.92
C ASP A 11 4.52 -6.47 4.48
N PRO A 12 5.24 -5.81 5.41
CA PRO A 12 6.38 -4.97 5.06
C PRO A 12 7.59 -5.74 4.55
N GLU A 13 7.72 -7.03 4.85
CA GLU A 13 8.85 -7.85 4.41
C GLU A 13 8.67 -8.31 2.96
N LYS A 14 7.42 -8.43 2.50
CA LYS A 14 7.10 -8.82 1.11
C LYS A 14 6.80 -7.63 0.20
N CYS A 15 6.33 -6.52 0.76
CA CYS A 15 5.97 -5.35 -0.03
C CYS A 15 7.22 -4.73 -0.65
N THR A 16 7.22 -4.53 -1.96
CA THR A 16 8.34 -3.92 -2.70
C THR A 16 8.12 -2.44 -3.00
N GLY A 17 6.99 -1.87 -2.57
CA GLY A 17 6.62 -0.50 -2.93
C GLY A 17 6.34 -0.30 -4.43
N CYS A 18 6.00 -1.34 -5.19
CA CYS A 18 5.78 -1.22 -6.65
C CYS A 18 4.60 -0.31 -7.06
N GLY A 19 3.67 -0.02 -6.14
CA GLY A 19 2.56 0.92 -6.36
C GLY A 19 1.37 0.37 -7.15
N ALA A 20 1.39 -0.90 -7.58
CA ALA A 20 0.29 -1.49 -8.35
C ALA A 20 -1.07 -1.44 -7.61
N CYS A 21 -1.06 -1.67 -6.30
CA CYS A 21 -2.25 -1.58 -5.45
C CYS A 21 -2.78 -0.15 -5.31
N ALA A 22 -1.89 0.85 -5.21
CA ALA A 22 -2.26 2.26 -5.15
C ALA A 22 -2.96 2.69 -6.45
N LEU A 23 -2.41 2.31 -7.61
CA LEU A 23 -2.97 2.64 -8.92
C LEU A 23 -4.39 2.06 -9.13
N LYS A 24 -4.69 0.92 -8.50
CA LYS A 24 -5.99 0.23 -8.65
C LYS A 24 -6.98 0.52 -7.54
N CYS A 25 -6.60 1.23 -6.48
CA CYS A 25 -7.49 1.50 -5.35
C CYS A 25 -8.48 2.64 -5.70
N PRO A 26 -9.78 2.35 -5.93
CA PRO A 26 -10.74 3.39 -6.32
C PRO A 26 -11.07 4.38 -5.18
N ARG A 27 -10.76 4.02 -3.94
CA ARG A 27 -10.97 4.85 -2.75
C ARG A 27 -9.75 5.67 -2.33
N GLU A 28 -8.63 5.49 -3.02
CA GLU A 28 -7.35 6.12 -2.66
C GLU A 28 -6.95 5.84 -1.20
N ALA A 29 -7.34 4.66 -0.72
CA ALA A 29 -6.97 4.14 0.59
C ALA A 29 -5.50 3.71 0.60
N ILE A 30 -4.94 3.34 -0.56
CA ILE A 30 -3.49 3.11 -0.73
C ILE A 30 -2.94 4.19 -1.65
N ARG A 31 -1.84 4.83 -1.27
CA ARG A 31 -1.15 5.85 -2.07
C ARG A 31 0.35 5.62 -2.10
N ILE A 32 0.99 6.04 -3.19
CA ILE A 32 2.44 6.17 -3.30
C ILE A 32 2.79 7.65 -3.25
N GLN A 33 3.84 7.99 -2.51
CA GLN A 33 4.47 9.30 -2.53
C GLN A 33 5.97 9.12 -2.75
N ASP A 34 6.49 9.75 -3.78
CA ASP A 34 7.91 9.70 -4.12
C ASP A 34 8.56 11.05 -3.79
N GLU A 35 9.66 11.01 -3.05
CA GLU A 35 10.44 12.17 -2.62
C GLU A 35 11.93 11.88 -2.85
N GLY A 36 12.44 12.31 -4.01
CA GLY A 36 13.80 12.01 -4.43
C GLY A 36 14.02 10.50 -4.61
N PHE A 37 14.82 9.90 -3.73
CA PHE A 37 15.10 8.47 -3.71
C PHE A 37 14.32 7.72 -2.63
N LEU A 38 13.33 8.36 -2.01
CA LEU A 38 12.48 7.74 -1.00
C LEU A 38 11.08 7.55 -1.57
N ARG A 39 10.60 6.30 -1.56
CA ARG A 39 9.21 5.97 -1.89
C ARG A 39 8.46 5.60 -0.63
N ARG A 40 7.30 6.22 -0.41
CA ARG A 40 6.39 5.92 0.70
C ARG A 40 5.12 5.29 0.18
N LEU A 41 4.79 4.10 0.65
CA LEU A 41 3.46 3.50 0.51
C LEU A 41 2.64 3.80 1.76
N ILE A 42 1.51 4.47 1.58
CA ILE A 42 0.62 4.88 2.66
C ILE A 42 -0.68 4.13 2.50
N PHE A 43 -1.07 3.35 3.51
CA PHE A 43 -2.37 2.71 3.60
C PHE A 43 -3.20 3.35 4.72
N ASP A 44 -4.31 3.96 4.34
CA ASP A 44 -5.29 4.60 5.21
C ASP A 44 -6.53 3.69 5.36
N PRO A 45 -6.65 2.93 6.48
CA PRO A 45 -7.76 2.00 6.68
C PRO A 45 -9.10 2.72 6.88
N GLN A 46 -9.12 4.02 7.17
CA GLN A 46 -10.37 4.78 7.31
C GLN A 46 -11.03 5.05 5.96
N LYS A 47 -10.25 4.97 4.86
CA LYS A 47 -10.75 5.08 3.48
C LYS A 47 -10.99 3.74 2.83
N CYS A 48 -10.62 2.64 3.48
CA CYS A 48 -10.78 1.30 2.94
C CYS A 48 -12.21 0.82 3.16
N ASP A 49 -13.01 0.79 2.11
CA ASP A 49 -14.37 0.22 2.12
C ASP A 49 -14.39 -1.27 1.74
N PHE A 50 -13.21 -1.91 1.68
CA PHE A 50 -13.02 -3.29 1.24
C PHE A 50 -13.68 -3.58 -0.14
N CYS A 51 -13.70 -2.60 -1.07
CA CYS A 51 -14.19 -2.75 -2.45
C CYS A 51 -15.56 -3.44 -2.61
N LEU A 52 -16.41 -3.46 -1.57
CA LEU A 52 -17.70 -4.18 -1.53
C LEU A 52 -17.64 -5.62 -2.07
N GLY A 53 -16.50 -6.31 -1.91
CA GLY A 53 -16.23 -7.59 -2.59
C GLY A 53 -14.80 -8.10 -2.38
N ILE A 54 -14.17 -8.63 -3.44
CA ILE A 54 -12.77 -9.06 -3.40
C ILE A 54 -11.86 -7.83 -3.58
N PRO A 55 -10.98 -7.49 -2.64
CA PRO A 55 -10.12 -6.32 -2.77
C PRO A 55 -9.16 -6.47 -3.94
N ILE A 56 -9.24 -5.57 -4.92
CA ILE A 56 -8.39 -5.63 -6.11
C ILE A 56 -6.89 -5.51 -5.77
N CYS A 57 -6.57 -4.80 -4.69
CA CYS A 57 -5.21 -4.69 -4.15
C CYS A 57 -4.61 -6.04 -3.76
N VAL A 58 -5.40 -6.97 -3.21
CA VAL A 58 -4.96 -8.33 -2.89
C VAL A 58 -4.62 -9.07 -4.18
N SER A 59 -5.52 -9.04 -5.17
CA SER A 59 -5.32 -9.78 -6.43
C SER A 59 -4.20 -9.24 -7.33
N ILE A 60 -3.92 -7.94 -7.26
CA ILE A 60 -2.92 -7.29 -8.14
C ILE A 60 -1.52 -7.33 -7.54
N CYS A 61 -1.36 -7.69 -6.27
CA CYS A 61 -0.07 -7.70 -5.61
C CYS A 61 0.77 -8.90 -6.10
N PRO A 62 1.84 -8.68 -6.89
CA PRO A 62 2.64 -9.79 -7.42
C PRO A 62 3.38 -10.56 -6.32
N GLU A 63 3.75 -9.86 -5.25
CA GLU A 63 4.50 -10.42 -4.11
C GLU A 63 3.60 -11.09 -3.06
N ASN A 64 2.27 -11.08 -3.27
CA ASN A 64 1.30 -11.56 -2.28
C ASN A 64 1.50 -10.92 -0.88
N ALA A 65 1.89 -9.64 -0.87
CA ALA A 65 2.15 -8.89 0.35
C ALA A 65 0.87 -8.34 1.02
N ILE A 66 -0.32 -8.59 0.45
CA ILE A 66 -1.57 -7.98 0.91
C ILE A 66 -2.59 -9.08 1.22
N GLU A 67 -3.13 -9.07 2.44
CA GLU A 67 -4.10 -10.07 2.91
C GLU A 67 -5.34 -9.41 3.52
N PRO A 68 -6.55 -9.98 3.33
CA PRO A 68 -7.77 -9.49 3.96
C PRO A 68 -7.78 -9.81 5.46
N ILE A 69 -8.13 -8.82 6.29
CA ILE A 69 -8.22 -8.96 7.75
C ILE A 69 -9.43 -8.19 8.31
N GLU A 70 -9.71 -8.37 9.59
CA GLU A 70 -10.58 -7.50 10.37
C GLU A 70 -9.72 -6.65 11.32
N ARG A 71 -10.05 -5.36 11.46
CA ARG A 71 -9.34 -4.44 12.37
C ARG A 71 -10.30 -3.44 13.02
N PRO A 72 -9.95 -2.81 14.16
CA PRO A 72 -10.78 -1.81 14.80
C PRO A 72 -11.07 -0.61 13.88
N LEU A 73 -12.29 -0.09 13.97
CA LEU A 73 -12.65 1.22 13.42
C LEU A 73 -11.71 2.29 14.02
N ASN A 74 -11.23 3.19 13.17
CA ASN A 74 -10.22 4.22 13.50
C ASN A 74 -8.78 3.72 13.69
N SER A 75 -8.42 2.56 13.15
CA SER A 75 -7.02 2.15 13.04
C SER A 75 -6.18 3.23 12.35
N GLU A 76 -4.93 3.41 12.79
CA GLU A 76 -3.99 4.37 12.21
C GLU A 76 -3.54 3.95 10.80
N ALA A 77 -3.08 4.94 10.03
CA ALA A 77 -2.50 4.69 8.72
C ALA A 77 -1.16 3.94 8.86
N GLN A 78 -0.96 2.96 7.99
CA GLN A 78 0.31 2.25 7.87
C GLN A 78 1.16 2.93 6.81
N VAL A 79 2.43 3.20 7.13
CA VAL A 79 3.40 3.79 6.21
C VAL A 79 4.57 2.83 6.05
N LEU A 80 4.94 2.52 4.81
CA LEU A 80 6.14 1.76 4.47
C LEU A 80 7.04 2.63 3.62
N GLU A 81 8.33 2.62 3.92
CA GLU A 81 9.33 3.44 3.24
C GLU A 81 10.32 2.53 2.50
N PHE A 82 10.64 2.91 1.26
CA PHE A 82 11.51 2.15 0.36
C PHE A 82 12.56 3.10 -0.22
N GLU A 83 13.83 2.73 -0.07
CA GLU A 83 14.92 3.44 -0.72
C GLU A 83 15.08 2.99 -2.17
N ILE A 84 15.03 3.95 -3.09
CA ILE A 84 15.20 3.74 -4.52
C ILE A 84 16.67 3.92 -4.87
N MET A 85 17.23 2.90 -5.50
CA MET A 85 18.60 3.00 -6.01
C MET A 85 18.66 4.00 -7.18
N PRO A 86 19.62 4.95 -7.17
CA PRO A 86 19.86 5.81 -8.32
C PRO A 86 20.35 4.99 -9.51
N CYS A 87 19.94 5.39 -10.71
CA CYS A 87 20.47 4.84 -11.95
C CYS A 87 21.99 5.07 -12.03
N ALA A 88 22.77 4.01 -12.24
CA ALA A 88 24.24 4.09 -12.30
C ALA A 88 24.76 5.03 -13.41
N GLU A 89 23.99 5.21 -14.49
CA GLU A 89 24.39 6.03 -15.65
C GLU A 89 24.04 7.51 -15.51
N CYS A 90 22.83 7.82 -15.01
CA CYS A 90 22.32 9.21 -15.00
C CYS A 90 21.97 9.75 -13.61
N GLY A 91 22.02 8.91 -12.57
CA GLY A 91 21.72 9.28 -11.19
C GLY A 91 20.23 9.48 -10.86
N LYS A 92 19.30 9.31 -11.82
CA LYS A 92 17.86 9.47 -11.58
C LYS A 92 17.26 8.29 -10.80
N PRO A 93 16.18 8.49 -10.03
CA PRO A 93 15.44 7.40 -9.40
C PRO A 93 14.90 6.40 -10.44
N THR A 94 14.94 5.11 -10.13
CA THR A 94 14.46 4.04 -11.01
C THR A 94 13.01 3.67 -10.70
N GLY A 95 12.20 3.40 -11.74
CA GLY A 95 10.81 2.94 -11.56
C GLY A 95 9.82 4.01 -11.05
N ILE A 96 10.05 5.28 -11.40
CA ILE A 96 9.16 6.43 -11.19
C ILE A 96 8.85 7.09 -12.53
#